data_AF-A0A2I1I1B5-F1
#
_entry.id   AF-A0A2I1I1B5-F1
#
_cell.length_a   1.000
_cell.length_b   1.000
_cell.length_c   1.000
_cell.angle_alpha   90.00
_cell.angle_beta   90.00
_cell.angle_gamma   90.00
#
_symmetry.space_group_name_H-M   'P 1'
#
loop_
_entity.id
_entity.type
_entity.pdbx_description
1 polymer ?
#
loop_
_entity_poly.entity_id
_entity_poly.type
_entity_poly.pdbx_seq_one_letter_code
_entity_poly.pdbx_strand_id
1 'polypeptide(L)'
;MRVYVPAVLSDLSVLLPPVRSGVLCVPEGGMSGEDIEVLEDDAITEAALSSLELARETEGAGLARVVLAVDTPTSTTLTPGEQIEPHIFEAAAFEYTWSDVAAILADLPDASPAVQAVLSADTQESADEAVAALWESSLAWFDRSERPAVLALHKG
;
A
#
# COMPACT_ATOMS: atom_id res chain seq x y z
N MET A 1 9.22 -3.12 13.48
CA MET A 1 8.14 -3.76 12.71
C MET A 1 7.79 -2.84 11.55
N ARG A 2 7.45 -3.40 10.40
CA ARG A 2 7.03 -2.62 9.24
C ARG A 2 5.51 -2.70 9.11
N VAL A 3 4.89 -1.57 8.78
CA VAL A 3 3.46 -1.47 8.47
C VAL A 3 3.32 -0.92 7.06
N TYR A 4 2.47 -1.55 6.27
CA TYR A 4 2.11 -1.16 4.92
C TYR A 4 0.83 -0.32 4.98
N VAL A 5 0.98 0.98 4.78
CA VAL A 5 -0.12 1.95 4.93
C VAL A 5 -0.68 2.30 3.54
N PRO A 6 -1.98 2.09 3.27
CA PRO A 6 -2.60 2.51 2.03
C PRO A 6 -2.60 4.04 1.90
N ALA A 7 -2.26 4.51 0.70
CA ALA A 7 -2.22 5.92 0.35
C ALA A 7 -2.78 6.16 -1.05
N VAL A 8 -2.90 7.43 -1.42
CA VAL A 8 -3.18 7.89 -2.78
C VAL A 8 -2.07 8.84 -3.24
N LEU A 9 -1.98 9.13 -4.55
CA LEU A 9 -0.91 9.97 -5.09
C LEU A 9 -0.87 11.35 -4.43
N SER A 10 -2.02 11.95 -4.14
CA SER A 10 -2.11 13.28 -3.50
C SER A 10 -1.45 13.31 -2.11
N ASP A 11 -1.43 12.19 -1.37
CA ASP A 11 -0.74 12.08 -0.07
C ASP A 11 0.78 12.28 -0.21
N LEU A 12 1.37 11.99 -1.36
CA LEU A 12 2.83 12.15 -1.54
C LEU A 12 3.25 13.62 -1.57
N SER A 13 2.30 14.55 -1.76
CA SER A 13 2.56 15.99 -1.85
C SER A 13 2.47 16.72 -0.51
N VAL A 14 1.93 16.08 0.55
CA VAL A 14 1.69 16.74 1.83
C VAL A 14 2.93 16.77 2.73
N LEU A 15 2.92 17.71 3.68
CA LEU A 15 4.04 17.91 4.61
C LEU A 15 4.18 16.75 5.62
N LEU A 16 3.06 16.27 6.13
CA LEU A 16 3.00 15.14 7.07
C LEU A 16 2.34 13.95 6.36
N PRO A 17 2.89 12.73 6.47
CA PRO A 17 2.29 11.57 5.83
C PRO A 17 0.91 11.24 6.45
N PRO A 18 0.05 10.51 5.73
CA PRO A 18 -1.29 10.22 6.19
C PRO A 18 -1.32 9.25 7.38
N VAL A 19 -2.11 9.56 8.40
CA VAL A 19 -2.34 8.67 9.56
C VAL A 19 -3.56 7.80 9.28
N ARG A 20 -3.33 6.55 8.90
CA ARG A 20 -4.39 5.56 8.59
C ARG A 20 -4.01 4.19 9.15
N SER A 21 -5.01 3.34 9.32
CA SER A 21 -4.77 1.91 9.55
C SER A 21 -4.01 1.32 8.36
N GLY A 22 -3.25 0.27 8.61
CA GLY A 22 -2.46 -0.41 7.59
C GLY A 22 -2.45 -1.91 7.82
N VAL A 23 -1.48 -2.58 7.20
CA VAL A 23 -1.30 -4.03 7.28
C VAL A 23 0.11 -4.34 7.76
N LEU A 24 0.27 -5.37 8.58
CA LEU A 24 1.57 -5.86 9.02
C LEU A 24 1.61 -7.38 8.98
N CYS A 25 2.78 -7.93 8.72
CA CYS A 25 3.05 -9.35 8.94
C CYS A 25 3.62 -9.59 10.34
N VAL A 26 3.27 -10.73 10.95
CA VAL A 26 3.84 -11.22 12.22
C VAL A 26 4.52 -12.56 11.98
N PRO A 27 5.83 -12.58 11.67
CA PRO A 27 6.57 -13.82 11.46
C PRO A 27 6.63 -14.69 12.72
N GLU A 28 6.57 -16.00 12.54
CA GLU A 28 6.83 -16.95 13.61
C GLU A 28 8.33 -17.08 13.90
N GLY A 29 8.63 -17.47 15.14
CA GLY A 29 10.01 -17.73 15.54
C GLY A 29 10.61 -18.88 14.73
N GLY A 30 11.68 -18.58 13.98
CA GLY A 30 12.42 -19.58 13.19
C GLY A 30 12.10 -19.60 11.70
N MET A 31 11.19 -18.74 11.22
CA MET A 31 11.01 -18.51 9.77
C MET A 31 12.31 -18.00 9.15
N SER A 32 12.56 -18.40 7.90
CA SER A 32 13.72 -17.91 7.14
C SER A 32 13.50 -16.48 6.67
N GLY A 33 14.56 -15.81 6.21
CA GLY A 33 14.43 -14.48 5.61
C GLY A 33 13.53 -14.50 4.37
N GLU A 34 13.65 -15.54 3.53
CA GLU A 34 12.82 -15.71 2.33
C GLU A 34 11.34 -15.88 2.70
N ASP A 35 11.02 -16.67 3.74
CA ASP A 35 9.63 -16.83 4.20
C ASP A 35 9.06 -15.51 4.75
N ILE A 36 9.89 -14.68 5.38
CA ILE A 36 9.49 -13.36 5.86
C ILE A 36 9.25 -12.40 4.68
N GLU A 37 10.08 -12.45 3.65
CA GLU A 37 9.88 -11.64 2.43
C GLU A 37 8.56 -11.98 1.73
N VAL A 38 8.17 -13.26 1.71
CA VAL A 38 6.84 -13.68 1.22
C VAL A 38 5.72 -13.05 2.05
N LEU A 39 5.80 -13.10 3.37
CA LEU A 39 4.81 -12.45 4.23
C LEU A 39 4.77 -10.92 4.07
N GLU A 40 5.90 -10.30 3.78
CA GLU A 40 5.94 -8.87 3.47
C GLU A 40 5.23 -8.56 2.15
N ASP A 41 5.38 -9.40 1.13
CA ASP A 41 4.67 -9.29 -0.17
C ASP A 41 3.15 -9.48 -0.02
N ASP A 42 2.73 -10.45 0.79
CA ASP A 42 1.32 -10.67 1.13
C ASP A 42 0.72 -9.45 1.84
N ALA A 43 1.45 -8.87 2.81
CA ALA A 43 1.01 -7.66 3.50
C ALA A 43 0.97 -6.42 2.57
N ILE A 44 1.89 -6.31 1.62
CA ILE A 44 1.87 -5.29 0.56
C ILE A 44 0.62 -5.45 -0.30
N THR A 45 0.29 -6.69 -0.68
CA THR A 45 -0.88 -7.02 -1.50
C THR A 45 -2.17 -6.57 -0.84
N GLU A 46 -2.35 -6.89 0.45
CA GLU A 46 -3.52 -6.44 1.23
C GLU A 46 -3.59 -4.91 1.34
N ALA A 47 -2.47 -4.25 1.61
CA ALA A 47 -2.44 -2.78 1.65
C ALA A 47 -2.72 -2.14 0.28
N ALA A 48 -2.33 -2.80 -0.81
CA ALA A 48 -2.58 -2.34 -2.16
C ALA A 48 -4.07 -2.48 -2.55
N LEU A 49 -4.76 -3.52 -2.06
CA LEU A 49 -6.23 -3.62 -2.15
C LEU A 49 -6.91 -2.48 -1.39
N SER A 50 -6.52 -2.23 -0.14
CA SER A 50 -7.06 -1.11 0.64
C SER A 50 -6.78 0.26 -0.01
N SER A 51 -5.66 0.41 -0.72
CA SER A 51 -5.37 1.64 -1.50
C SER A 51 -6.37 1.87 -2.63
N LEU A 52 -6.86 0.81 -3.29
CA LEU A 52 -7.90 0.92 -4.31
C LEU A 52 -9.24 1.36 -3.71
N GLU A 53 -9.63 0.80 -2.56
CA GLU A 53 -10.82 1.23 -1.84
C GLU A 53 -10.73 2.71 -1.46
N LEU A 54 -9.60 3.12 -0.89
CA LEU A 54 -9.32 4.52 -0.56
C LEU A 54 -9.38 5.43 -1.80
N ALA A 55 -8.87 4.98 -2.95
CA ALA A 55 -8.90 5.75 -4.19
C ALA A 55 -10.33 5.94 -4.72
N ARG A 56 -11.24 4.96 -4.57
CA ARG A 56 -12.65 5.11 -4.95
C ARG A 56 -13.37 6.19 -4.15
N GLU A 57 -12.97 6.39 -2.90
CA GLU A 57 -13.58 7.36 -1.99
C GLU A 57 -12.93 8.75 -2.05
N THR A 58 -11.79 8.87 -2.74
CA THR A 58 -10.98 10.09 -2.77
C THR A 58 -11.04 10.77 -4.14
N GLU A 59 -11.69 11.93 -4.20
CA GLU A 59 -11.71 12.75 -5.42
C GLU A 59 -10.28 13.16 -5.81
N GLY A 60 -9.91 12.87 -7.06
CA GLY A 60 -8.57 13.19 -7.57
C GLY A 60 -7.45 12.31 -7.00
N ALA A 61 -7.74 11.10 -6.50
CA ALA A 61 -6.74 10.13 -6.05
C ALA A 61 -5.67 9.78 -7.12
N GLY A 62 -6.05 9.88 -8.40
CA GLY A 62 -5.27 9.38 -9.53
C GLY A 62 -5.48 7.87 -9.77
N LEU A 63 -4.90 7.34 -10.85
CA LEU A 63 -5.07 5.96 -11.30
C LEU A 63 -3.82 5.12 -11.00
N ALA A 64 -3.52 4.95 -9.71
CA ALA A 64 -2.41 4.16 -9.20
C ALA A 64 -2.73 3.64 -7.78
N ARG A 65 -2.34 2.39 -7.50
CA ARG A 65 -2.16 1.91 -6.13
C ARG A 65 -0.94 2.59 -5.53
N VAL A 66 -1.03 3.01 -4.28
CA VAL A 66 0.09 3.59 -3.52
C VAL A 66 0.10 3.01 -2.11
N VAL A 67 1.22 2.41 -1.73
CA VAL A 67 1.45 1.85 -0.40
C VAL A 67 2.73 2.44 0.19
N LEU A 68 2.67 2.85 1.45
CA LEU A 68 3.84 3.32 2.19
C LEU A 68 4.33 2.19 3.07
N ALA A 69 5.56 1.73 2.85
CA ALA A 69 6.25 0.83 3.78
C ALA A 69 6.85 1.66 4.92
N VAL A 70 6.23 1.59 6.10
CA VAL A 70 6.58 2.43 7.27
C VAL A 70 7.24 1.59 8.34
N ASP A 71 8.48 1.91 8.67
CA ASP A 71 9.15 1.34 9.83
C ASP A 71 8.61 2.03 11.09
N THR A 72 7.95 1.25 11.96
CA THR A 72 7.40 1.78 13.23
C THR A 72 8.48 2.48 14.07
N PRO A 73 8.25 3.74 14.51
CA PRO A 73 9.19 4.43 15.38
C PRO A 73 9.46 3.63 16.65
N THR A 74 10.67 3.71 17.21
CA THR A 74 11.03 2.94 18.43
C THR A 74 10.15 3.27 19.64
N SER A 75 9.53 4.46 19.66
CA SER A 75 8.57 4.87 20.69
C SER A 75 7.16 4.30 20.52
N THR A 76 6.88 3.67 19.38
CA THR A 76 5.56 3.18 18.99
C THR A 76 5.54 1.66 19.08
N THR A 77 4.72 1.13 20.00
CA THR A 77 4.44 -0.31 20.05
C THR A 77 3.05 -0.54 19.51
N LEU A 78 2.94 -1.20 18.37
CA LEU A 78 1.67 -1.62 17.80
C LEU A 78 1.39 -3.06 18.20
N THR A 79 0.15 -3.33 18.59
CA THR A 79 -0.36 -4.69 18.77
C THR A 79 -1.08 -5.09 17.49
N PRO A 80 -0.80 -6.28 16.92
CA PRO A 80 -1.55 -6.78 15.77
C PRO A 80 -3.06 -6.78 16.05
N GLY A 81 -3.84 -6.33 15.08
CA GLY A 81 -5.29 -6.26 15.13
C GLY A 81 -5.96 -7.56 14.71
N GLU A 82 -7.03 -7.44 13.92
CA GLU A 82 -7.70 -8.60 13.32
C GLU A 82 -6.77 -9.30 12.32
N GLN A 83 -6.88 -10.63 12.26
CA GLN A 83 -6.13 -11.43 11.30
C GLN A 83 -6.87 -11.44 9.97
N ILE A 84 -6.20 -10.99 8.91
CA ILE A 84 -6.73 -10.96 7.54
C ILE A 84 -6.42 -12.30 6.86
N GLU A 85 -5.16 -12.72 6.92
CA GLU A 85 -4.64 -13.98 6.39
C GLU A 85 -3.64 -14.62 7.38
N PRO A 86 -3.20 -15.88 7.18
CA PRO A 86 -2.14 -16.48 8.00
C PRO A 86 -0.93 -15.54 8.16
N HIS A 87 -0.64 -15.13 9.39
CA HIS A 87 0.43 -14.19 9.73
C HIS A 87 0.27 -12.74 9.25
N ILE A 88 -0.83 -12.38 8.58
CA ILE A 88 -1.13 -11.02 8.11
C ILE A 88 -2.25 -10.41 8.95
N PHE A 89 -2.01 -9.22 9.49
CA PHE A 89 -2.90 -8.58 10.45
C PHE A 89 -3.14 -7.11 10.11
N GLU A 90 -4.31 -6.62 10.50
CA GLU A 90 -4.55 -5.19 10.55
C GLU A 90 -3.62 -4.51 11.55
N ALA A 91 -3.21 -3.29 11.21
CA ALA A 91 -2.45 -2.40 12.05
C ALA A 91 -3.30 -1.16 12.36
N ALA A 92 -3.46 -0.83 13.65
CA ALA A 92 -4.11 0.42 14.04
C ALA A 92 -3.34 1.64 13.50
N ALA A 93 -4.06 2.70 13.17
CA ALA A 93 -3.46 3.96 12.74
C ALA A 93 -2.50 4.52 13.81
N PHE A 94 -1.36 5.06 13.37
CA PHE A 94 -0.35 5.65 14.24
C PHE A 94 0.32 6.85 13.57
N GLU A 95 0.88 7.74 14.39
CA GLU A 95 1.64 8.88 13.89
C GLU A 95 3.06 8.46 13.49
N TYR A 96 3.50 8.96 12.35
CA TYR A 96 4.84 8.77 11.81
C TYR A 96 5.21 9.96 10.93
N THR A 97 6.48 10.01 10.53
CA THR A 97 7.04 11.06 9.68
C THR A 97 7.50 10.46 8.36
N TRP A 98 7.75 11.31 7.36
CA TRP A 98 8.37 10.84 6.13
C TRP A 98 9.72 10.14 6.37
N SER A 99 10.45 10.46 7.45
CA SER A 99 11.70 9.75 7.79
C SER A 99 11.51 8.31 8.29
N ASP A 100 10.28 7.93 8.62
CA ASP A 100 9.93 6.56 9.01
C ASP A 100 9.46 5.72 7.81
N VAL A 101 9.18 6.36 6.66
CA VAL A 101 8.87 5.67 5.40
C VAL A 101 10.16 5.12 4.81
N ALA A 102 10.24 3.78 4.75
CA ALA A 102 11.35 3.03 4.19
C ALA A 102 11.27 2.94 2.66
N ALA A 103 10.06 2.80 2.12
CA ALA A 103 9.81 2.79 0.68
C ALA A 103 8.39 3.27 0.35
N ILE A 104 8.22 3.74 -0.87
CA ILE A 104 6.93 3.99 -1.51
C ILE A 104 6.78 2.92 -2.58
N LEU A 105 5.71 2.15 -2.52
CA LEU A 105 5.35 1.18 -3.54
C LEU A 105 4.19 1.79 -4.33
N ALA A 106 4.38 1.96 -5.64
CA ALA A 106 3.38 2.59 -6.49
C ALA A 106 3.33 1.94 -7.87
N ASP A 107 2.14 1.92 -8.45
CA ASP A 107 1.96 1.54 -9.85
C ASP A 107 2.73 2.49 -10.78
N LEU A 108 3.25 1.95 -11.88
CA LEU A 108 3.75 2.75 -12.99
C LEU A 108 2.58 3.20 -13.90
N PRO A 109 2.76 4.24 -14.75
CA PRO A 109 1.66 4.78 -15.56
C PRO A 109 0.99 3.80 -16.54
N ASP A 110 1.67 2.71 -16.89
CA ASP A 110 1.13 1.64 -17.74
C ASP A 110 0.04 0.79 -17.05
N ALA A 111 0.01 0.75 -15.71
CA ALA A 111 -1.03 0.08 -14.94
C ALA A 111 -2.32 0.91 -14.80
N SER A 112 -2.30 2.21 -15.14
CA SER A 112 -3.45 3.11 -14.98
C SER A 112 -4.76 2.64 -15.64
N PRO A 113 -4.77 2.01 -16.84
CA PRO A 113 -5.99 1.44 -17.41
C PRO A 113 -6.57 0.29 -16.57
N ALA A 114 -5.72 -0.56 -15.98
CA ALA A 114 -6.16 -1.66 -15.14
C ALA A 114 -6.72 -1.15 -13.80
N VAL A 115 -6.05 -0.15 -13.19
CA VAL A 115 -6.58 0.53 -12.00
C VAL A 115 -7.93 1.17 -12.30
N GLN A 116 -8.07 1.86 -13.44
CA GLN A 116 -9.34 2.47 -13.83
C GLN A 116 -10.47 1.43 -13.99
N ALA A 117 -10.17 0.25 -14.56
CA ALA A 117 -11.13 -0.83 -14.67
C ALA A 117 -11.64 -1.29 -13.30
N VAL A 118 -10.74 -1.46 -12.32
CA VAL A 118 -11.12 -1.81 -10.93
C VAL A 118 -12.00 -0.72 -10.31
N LEU A 119 -11.60 0.55 -10.40
CA LEU A 119 -12.35 1.65 -9.79
C LEU A 119 -13.74 1.83 -10.41
N SER A 120 -13.88 1.51 -11.70
CA SER A 120 -15.12 1.65 -12.48
C SER A 120 -16.03 0.42 -12.40
N ALA A 121 -15.56 -0.70 -11.84
CA ALA A 121 -16.35 -1.91 -11.69
C ALA A 121 -17.56 -1.67 -10.77
N ASP A 122 -18.74 -2.06 -11.25
CA ASP A 122 -20.04 -1.88 -10.57
C ASP A 122 -20.71 -3.21 -10.21
N THR A 123 -20.12 -4.33 -10.64
CA THR A 123 -20.52 -5.69 -10.25
C THR A 123 -19.33 -6.44 -9.64
N GLN A 124 -19.64 -7.43 -8.79
CA GLN A 124 -18.61 -8.27 -8.18
C GLN A 124 -17.79 -9.04 -9.23
N GLU A 125 -18.45 -9.63 -10.23
CA GLU A 125 -17.79 -10.34 -11.33
C GLU A 125 -16.79 -9.42 -12.08
N SER A 126 -17.21 -8.20 -12.45
CA SER A 126 -16.32 -7.24 -13.09
C SER A 126 -15.17 -6.77 -12.20
N ALA A 127 -15.39 -6.69 -10.88
CA ALA A 127 -14.35 -6.30 -9.93
C ALA A 127 -13.30 -7.40 -9.81
N ASP A 128 -13.73 -8.65 -9.66
CA ASP A 128 -12.84 -9.81 -9.56
C ASP A 128 -11.96 -9.97 -10.82
N GLU A 129 -12.55 -9.83 -12.01
CA GLU A 129 -11.80 -9.86 -13.28
C GLU A 129 -10.80 -8.70 -13.39
N ALA A 130 -11.21 -7.48 -13.02
CA ALA A 130 -10.35 -6.31 -13.10
C ALA A 130 -9.19 -6.38 -12.08
N VAL A 131 -9.44 -6.88 -10.87
CA VAL A 131 -8.41 -7.11 -9.85
C VAL A 131 -7.42 -8.16 -10.34
N ALA A 132 -7.91 -9.29 -10.86
CA ALA A 132 -7.02 -10.32 -11.42
C ALA A 132 -6.12 -9.77 -12.53
N ALA A 133 -6.65 -8.94 -13.43
CA ALA A 133 -5.87 -8.30 -14.49
C ALA A 133 -4.85 -7.27 -13.95
N LEU A 134 -5.22 -6.51 -12.92
CA LEU A 134 -4.32 -5.54 -12.28
C LEU A 134 -3.13 -6.22 -11.58
N TRP A 135 -3.30 -7.45 -11.08
CA TRP A 135 -2.24 -8.19 -10.38
C TRP A 135 -1.08 -8.64 -11.29
N GLU A 136 -1.27 -8.60 -12.61
CA GLU A 136 -0.18 -8.77 -13.57
C GLU A 136 0.76 -7.54 -13.60
N SER A 137 0.35 -6.41 -13.01
CA SER A 137 1.17 -5.20 -12.88
C SER A 137 1.84 -5.16 -11.51
N SER A 138 3.18 -5.19 -11.49
CA SER A 138 3.96 -5.08 -10.26
C SER A 138 4.02 -3.62 -9.76
N LEU A 139 4.05 -3.44 -8.45
CA LEU A 139 4.36 -2.15 -7.84
C LEU A 139 5.85 -1.86 -7.96
N ALA A 140 6.20 -0.66 -8.46
CA ALA A 140 7.57 -0.17 -8.44
C ALA A 140 7.93 0.38 -7.06
N TRP A 141 9.20 0.20 -6.69
CA TRP A 141 9.73 0.61 -5.39
C TRP A 141 10.51 1.91 -5.54
N PHE A 142 10.16 2.89 -4.73
CA PHE A 142 10.78 4.22 -4.71
C PHE A 142 11.25 4.57 -3.31
N ASP A 143 12.36 5.32 -3.23
CA ASP A 143 12.75 5.95 -1.98
C ASP A 143 11.77 7.09 -1.62
N ARG A 144 11.60 7.35 -0.32
CA ARG A 144 10.75 8.45 0.17
C ARG A 144 11.10 9.84 -0.37
N SER A 145 12.34 10.07 -0.80
CA SER A 145 12.79 11.33 -1.39
C SER A 145 12.30 11.49 -2.84
N GLU A 146 11.88 10.39 -3.47
CA GLU A 146 11.39 10.36 -4.85
C GLU A 146 9.90 10.72 -4.97
N ARG A 147 9.20 11.09 -3.87
CA ARG A 147 7.80 11.56 -3.91
C ARG A 147 7.51 12.54 -5.05
N PRO A 148 8.33 13.58 -5.31
CA PRO A 148 8.08 14.49 -6.43
C PRO A 148 8.21 13.81 -7.80
N ALA A 149 9.10 12.83 -7.93
CA ALA A 149 9.30 12.07 -9.16
C ALA A 149 8.12 11.09 -9.40
N VAL A 150 7.68 10.37 -8.37
CA VAL A 150 6.48 9.52 -8.43
C VAL A 150 5.28 10.35 -8.88
N LEU A 151 5.04 11.50 -8.23
CA LEU A 151 3.98 12.43 -8.64
C LEU A 151 4.11 12.89 -10.10
N ALA A 152 5.33 13.08 -10.61
CA ALA A 152 5.56 13.53 -11.98
C ALA A 152 5.24 12.44 -13.02
N LEU A 153 5.41 11.16 -12.68
CA LEU A 153 5.07 10.03 -13.57
C LEU A 153 3.56 10.03 -13.93
N HIS A 154 2.69 10.49 -13.02
CA HIS A 154 1.24 10.43 -13.18
C HIS A 154 0.58 11.76 -13.57
N LYS A 155 1.34 12.77 -13.99
CA LYS A 155 0.81 14.09 -14.43
C LYS A 155 0.37 14.13 -15.90
N GLY A 156 0.03 12.99 -16.49
CA GLY A 156 -0.42 12.85 -17.88
C GLY A 156 -1.71 13.61 -18.18
#